data_AF-A0A1F9QFF8-F1
#
_entry.id   AF-A0A1F9QFF8-F1
#
_cell.length_a   1.000
_cell.length_b   1.000
_cell.length_c   1.000
_cell.angle_alpha   90.00
_cell.angle_beta   90.00
_cell.angle_gamma   90.00
#
_symmetry.space_group_name_H-M   'P 1'
#
loop_
_entity.id
_entity.type
_entity.pdbx_description
1 polymer ?
#
loop_
_entity_poly.entity_id
_entity_poly.type
_entity_poly.pdbx_seq_one_letter_code
_entity_poly.pdbx_strand_id
1 'polypeptide(L)'
;MNEVKGKNIRFIPDHLIGQAKQGMKLLFQNRLVHDFETQRYTKEGRILDIVINGSILYDEQDKPVGQVLILRDMTVEKRMAKTNRIMFRISKALHSYEKLGDLIALITGEIRKLISVEGAFILLADQKKDQLFFFKAGG
;
A
#
# COMPACT_ATOMS: atom_id res chain seq x y z
N MET A 1 20.82 -18.05 -4.76
CA MET A 1 21.54 -17.49 -3.58
C MET A 1 22.81 -16.71 -3.94
N ASN A 2 23.55 -17.10 -4.98
CA ASN A 2 24.83 -16.45 -5.33
C ASN A 2 24.73 -14.98 -5.78
N GLU A 3 23.55 -14.54 -6.24
CA GLU A 3 23.38 -13.14 -6.67
C GLU A 3 23.43 -12.12 -5.53
N VAL A 4 23.16 -12.54 -4.29
CA VAL A 4 22.91 -11.65 -3.15
C VAL A 4 23.92 -11.80 -2.01
N LYS A 5 24.57 -12.96 -1.90
CA LYS A 5 25.52 -13.25 -0.82
C LYS A 5 26.72 -12.30 -0.88
N GLY A 6 27.01 -11.61 0.22
CA GLY A 6 28.16 -10.69 0.35
C GLY A 6 28.01 -9.36 -0.38
N LYS A 7 26.86 -9.07 -1.00
CA LYS A 7 26.61 -7.81 -1.71
C LYS A 7 25.71 -6.89 -0.89
N ASN A 8 25.97 -5.60 -0.98
CA ASN A 8 25.03 -4.59 -0.50
C ASN A 8 23.90 -4.44 -1.53
N ILE A 9 22.70 -4.89 -1.18
CA ILE A 9 21.53 -4.75 -2.04
C ILE A 9 20.84 -3.45 -1.69
N ARG A 10 20.63 -2.58 -2.68
CA ARG A 10 19.79 -1.39 -2.54
C ARG A 10 18.32 -1.74 -2.81
N PHE A 11 17.69 -2.43 -1.86
CA PHE A 11 16.27 -2.83 -1.94
C PHE A 11 15.34 -1.98 -1.06
N ILE A 12 15.86 -0.94 -0.40
CA ILE A 12 15.08 -0.02 0.44
C ILE A 12 14.86 1.28 -0.34
N PRO A 13 13.61 1.73 -0.53
CA PRO A 13 13.33 3.06 -1.09
C PRO A 13 13.95 4.18 -0.27
N ASP A 14 14.47 5.22 -0.93
CA ASP A 14 15.25 6.28 -0.27
C ASP A 14 14.47 6.97 0.86
N HIS A 15 13.18 7.26 0.62
CA HIS A 15 12.29 7.86 1.61
C HIS A 15 11.97 6.94 2.81
N LEU A 16 12.29 5.64 2.73
CA LEU A 16 12.11 4.66 3.81
C LEU A 16 13.40 4.28 4.53
N ILE A 17 14.56 4.84 4.15
CA ILE A 17 15.84 4.57 4.82
C ILE A 17 15.76 4.92 6.32
N GLY A 18 15.11 6.04 6.67
CA GLY A 18 14.90 6.44 8.06
C GLY A 18 14.08 5.42 8.85
N GLN A 19 12.96 4.97 8.27
CA GLN A 19 12.09 3.94 8.86
C GLN A 19 12.86 2.61 9.05
N ALA A 20 13.64 2.20 8.06
CA ALA A 20 14.45 0.97 8.13
C ALA A 20 15.50 1.02 9.24
N LYS A 21 16.16 2.18 9.44
CA LYS A 21 17.09 2.39 10.56
C LYS A 21 16.39 2.26 11.92
N GLN A 22 15.18 2.80 12.05
CA GLN A 22 14.38 2.67 13.27
C GLN A 22 13.97 1.22 13.52
N GLY A 23 13.51 0.51 12.49
CA GLY A 23 13.17 -0.92 12.59
C GLY A 23 14.36 -1.77 13.02
N MET A 24 15.55 -1.48 12.48
CA MET A 24 16.78 -2.17 12.89
C MET A 24 17.13 -1.88 14.37
N LYS A 25 17.00 -0.62 14.79
CA LYS A 25 17.21 -0.25 16.19
C LYS A 25 16.26 -1.01 17.13
N LEU A 26 14.97 -1.07 16.78
CA LEU A 26 13.97 -1.82 17.54
C LEU A 26 14.30 -3.32 17.61
N LEU A 27 14.71 -3.91 16.50
CA LEU A 27 15.12 -5.32 16.44
C LEU A 27 16.28 -5.61 17.40
N PHE A 28 17.31 -4.76 17.43
CA PHE A 28 18.43 -4.93 18.36
C PHE A 28 18.04 -4.67 19.81
N GLN A 29 17.22 -3.65 20.07
CA GLN A 29 16.78 -3.31 21.43
C GLN A 29 15.88 -4.37 22.05
N ASN A 30 14.94 -4.90 21.26
CA ASN A 30 13.91 -5.82 21.74
C ASN A 30 14.23 -7.29 21.44
N ARG A 31 15.37 -7.57 20.78
CA ARG A 31 15.77 -8.89 20.23
C ARG A 31 14.87 -9.44 19.13
N LEU A 32 13.69 -8.85 18.92
CA LEU A 32 12.69 -9.25 17.93
C LEU A 32 11.93 -8.03 17.40
N VAL A 33 11.34 -8.19 16.22
CA VAL A 33 10.35 -7.27 15.67
C VAL A 33 9.25 -8.08 14.99
N HIS A 34 8.00 -7.69 15.24
CA HIS A 34 6.83 -8.30 14.62
C HIS A 34 6.08 -7.28 13.79
N ASP A 35 5.47 -7.76 12.72
CA ASP A 35 4.54 -7.04 11.86
C ASP A 35 5.05 -5.67 11.39
N PHE A 36 6.36 -5.56 11.14
CA PHE A 36 6.95 -4.31 10.69
C PHE A 36 6.62 -4.08 9.22
N GLU A 37 5.59 -3.27 8.97
CA GLU A 37 5.17 -2.89 7.63
C GLU A 37 6.08 -1.83 7.00
N THR A 38 6.48 -2.08 5.76
CA THR A 38 7.35 -1.19 4.99
C THR A 38 7.25 -1.52 3.50
N GLN A 39 8.06 -0.88 2.66
CA GLN A 39 8.12 -1.19 1.24
C GLN A 39 9.54 -1.49 0.79
N ARG A 40 9.70 -2.35 -0.21
CA ARG A 40 11.01 -2.74 -0.76
C ARG A 40 10.98 -2.79 -2.28
N TYR A 41 12.13 -2.53 -2.90
CA TYR A 41 12.33 -2.77 -4.32
C TYR A 41 12.58 -4.24 -4.61
N THR A 42 11.99 -4.74 -5.69
CA THR A 42 12.46 -5.95 -6.35
C THR A 42 13.75 -5.67 -7.12
N LYS A 43 14.40 -6.72 -7.64
CA LYS A 43 15.55 -6.59 -8.57
C LYS A 43 15.23 -5.73 -9.80
N GLU A 44 13.96 -5.72 -10.22
CA GLU A 44 13.47 -4.97 -11.38
C GLU A 44 13.02 -3.53 -11.02
N GLY A 45 13.18 -3.11 -9.76
CA GLY A 45 12.80 -1.77 -9.30
C GLY A 45 11.31 -1.60 -9.00
N ARG A 46 10.50 -2.66 -9.08
CA ARG A 46 9.09 -2.60 -8.64
C ARG A 46 9.02 -2.47 -7.12
N ILE A 47 8.06 -1.71 -6.60
CA ILE A 47 7.84 -1.57 -5.16
C ILE A 47 6.84 -2.64 -4.69
N LEU A 48 7.21 -3.38 -3.64
CA LEU A 48 6.33 -4.30 -2.93
C LEU A 48 6.01 -3.74 -1.55
N ASP A 49 4.75 -3.86 -1.13
CA ASP A 49 4.38 -3.73 0.27
C ASP A 49 4.78 -5.02 0.98
N ILE A 50 5.56 -4.90 2.04
CA ILE A 50 6.02 -6.07 2.80
C ILE A 50 5.75 -5.91 4.28
N VAL A 51 5.56 -7.04 4.94
CA VAL A 51 5.65 -7.15 6.40
C VAL A 51 6.90 -7.92 6.77
N ILE A 52 7.62 -7.42 7.78
CA ILE A 52 8.85 -8.03 8.27
C ILE A 52 8.64 -8.55 9.69
N ASN A 53 8.94 -9.83 9.88
CA ASN A 53 9.19 -10.43 11.19
C ASN A 53 10.68 -10.71 11.32
N GLY A 54 11.30 -10.29 12.41
CA GLY A 54 12.74 -10.40 12.60
C GLY A 54 13.12 -10.86 14.00
N SER A 55 14.24 -11.57 14.10
CA SER A 55 14.83 -11.99 15.37
C SER A 55 16.35 -11.93 15.29
N ILE A 56 16.99 -11.55 16.40
CA ILE A 56 18.43 -11.64 16.58
C ILE A 56 18.76 -13.03 17.15
N LEU A 57 19.76 -13.68 16.54
CA LEU A 57 20.29 -14.96 17.02
C LEU A 57 21.43 -14.69 18.00
N TYR A 58 21.42 -15.39 19.13
CA TYR A 58 22.42 -15.31 20.18
C TYR A 58 23.13 -16.66 20.36
N ASP A 59 24.40 -16.62 20.73
CA ASP A 59 25.14 -17.80 21.19
C ASP A 59 24.87 -18.10 22.68
N GLU A 60 25.54 -19.13 23.20
CA GLU A 60 25.44 -19.56 24.60
C GLU A 60 25.96 -18.50 25.60
N GLN A 61 26.73 -17.51 25.15
CA GLN A 61 27.25 -16.41 25.95
C GLN A 61 26.39 -15.13 25.83
N ASP A 62 25.18 -15.24 25.28
CA ASP A 62 24.24 -14.14 25.03
C ASP A 62 24.80 -13.05 24.10
N LYS A 63 25.73 -13.42 23.21
CA LYS A 63 26.29 -12.51 22.22
C LYS A 63 25.54 -12.64 20.89
N PRO A 64 25.20 -11.52 20.22
CA PRO A 64 24.51 -11.59 18.93
C PRO A 64 25.45 -12.16 17.85
N VAL A 65 25.05 -13.27 17.25
CA VAL A 65 25.80 -13.97 16.18
C VAL A 65 25.17 -13.83 14.80
N GLY A 66 23.94 -13.32 14.73
CA GLY A 66 23.27 -13.08 13.47
C GLY A 66 21.86 -12.54 13.63
N GLN A 67 21.16 -12.42 12.51
CA GLN A 67 19.75 -12.06 12.48
C GLN A 67 19.02 -12.88 11.42
N VAL A 68 17.75 -13.17 11.68
CA VAL A 68 16.84 -13.77 10.72
C VAL A 68 15.72 -12.79 10.46
N LEU A 69 15.44 -12.50 9.19
CA LEU A 69 14.33 -11.68 8.76
C LEU A 69 13.45 -12.49 7.80
N ILE A 70 12.16 -12.53 8.08
CA ILE A 70 11.13 -13.08 7.20
C ILE A 70 10.39 -11.90 6.60
N LEU A 71 10.52 -11.73 5.29
CA LEU A 71 9.84 -10.68 4.53
C LEU A 71 8.70 -11.35 3.77
N ARG A 72 7.46 -10.98 4.07
CA ARG A 72 6.28 -11.45 3.34
C ARG A 72 5.73 -10.32 2.49
N ASP A 73 5.56 -10.58 1.20
CA ASP A 73 4.83 -9.70 0.29
C ASP A 73 3.35 -9.65 0.70
N MET A 74 2.81 -8.44 0.86
CA MET A 74 1.40 -8.19 1.14
C MET A 74 0.77 -7.24 0.12
N THR A 75 1.40 -7.07 -1.04
CA THR A 75 0.98 -6.09 -2.06
C THR A 75 -0.42 -6.42 -2.58
N VAL A 76 -0.71 -7.70 -2.81
CA VAL A 76 -2.03 -8.13 -3.32
C VAL A 76 -3.09 -7.96 -2.24
N GLU A 77 -2.80 -8.38 -1.01
CA GLU A 77 -3.67 -8.31 0.14
C GLU A 77 -4.06 -6.85 0.44
N LYS A 78 -3.09 -5.94 0.46
CA LYS A 78 -3.35 -4.50 0.65
C LYS A 78 -4.19 -3.92 -0.48
N ARG A 79 -3.93 -4.31 -1.73
CA ARG A 79 -4.75 -3.89 -2.88
C ARG A 79 -6.19 -4.39 -2.76
N MET A 80 -6.39 -5.66 -2.43
CA MET A 80 -7.73 -6.24 -2.24
C MET A 80 -8.48 -5.57 -1.09
N ALA A 81 -7.81 -5.34 0.05
CA ALA A 81 -8.40 -4.64 1.19
C ALA A 81 -8.81 -3.20 0.83
N LYS A 82 -7.98 -2.48 0.07
CA LYS A 82 -8.31 -1.12 -0.43
C LYS A 82 -9.52 -1.16 -1.36
N THR A 83 -9.56 -2.08 -2.33
CA THR A 83 -10.70 -2.25 -3.24
C THR A 83 -11.99 -2.57 -2.49
N ASN A 84 -11.95 -3.52 -1.56
CA ASN A 84 -13.12 -3.90 -0.75
C ASN A 84 -13.64 -2.72 0.09
N ARG A 85 -12.73 -1.96 0.73
CA ARG A 85 -13.10 -0.79 1.52
C ARG A 85 -13.79 0.28 0.67
N ILE A 86 -13.29 0.52 -0.55
CA ILE A 86 -13.89 1.48 -1.48
C ILE A 86 -15.27 0.98 -1.93
N MET A 87 -15.38 -0.29 -2.34
CA MET A 87 -16.65 -0.89 -2.77
C MET A 87 -17.72 -0.80 -1.68
N PHE A 88 -17.36 -1.10 -0.43
CA PHE A 88 -18.25 -0.97 0.72
C PHE A 88 -18.72 0.48 0.93
N ARG A 89 -17.82 1.46 0.81
CA ARG A 89 -18.17 2.89 0.93
C ARG A 89 -19.10 3.34 -0.20
N ILE A 90 -18.85 2.92 -1.44
CA ILE A 90 -19.72 3.22 -2.58
C ILE A 90 -21.10 2.59 -2.35
N SER A 91 -21.17 1.31 -1.97
CA SER A 91 -22.44 0.63 -1.68
C SER A 91 -23.24 1.32 -0.59
N LYS A 92 -22.61 1.75 0.51
CA LYS A 92 -23.28 2.54 1.55
C LYS A 92 -23.77 3.89 1.02
N ALA A 93 -22.99 4.57 0.19
CA ALA A 93 -23.36 5.86 -0.38
C ALA A 93 -24.58 5.76 -1.32
N LEU A 94 -24.70 4.66 -2.10
CA LEU A 94 -25.84 4.46 -3.00
C LEU A 94 -27.19 4.52 -2.27
N HIS A 95 -27.25 4.07 -1.02
CA HIS A 95 -28.48 4.05 -0.22
C HIS A 95 -28.69 5.30 0.64
N SER A 96 -27.70 6.20 0.73
CA SER A 96 -27.70 7.32 1.68
C SER A 96 -27.61 8.70 1.03
N TYR A 97 -27.31 8.79 -0.27
CA TYR A 97 -27.28 10.04 -1.01
C TYR A 97 -28.58 10.25 -1.80
N GLU A 98 -29.29 11.33 -1.52
CA GLU A 98 -30.50 11.73 -2.25
C GLU A 98 -30.18 12.35 -3.63
N LYS A 99 -28.99 12.96 -3.78
CA LYS A 99 -28.56 13.63 -5.01
C LYS A 99 -27.49 12.82 -5.76
N LEU A 100 -27.78 12.52 -7.03
CA LEU A 100 -26.87 11.79 -7.92
C LEU A 100 -25.50 12.48 -8.09
N GLY A 101 -25.47 13.82 -8.10
CA GLY A 101 -24.22 14.59 -8.24
C GLY A 101 -23.22 14.34 -7.11
N ASP A 102 -23.71 14.27 -5.87
CA ASP A 102 -22.87 14.05 -4.68
C ASP A 102 -22.29 12.64 -4.67
N LEU A 103 -23.08 11.65 -5.09
CA LEU A 103 -22.61 10.28 -5.28
C LEU A 103 -21.53 10.20 -6.37
N ILE A 104 -21.72 10.86 -7.51
CA ILE A 104 -20.72 10.90 -8.59
C ILE A 104 -19.42 11.55 -8.11
N ALA A 105 -19.50 12.63 -7.34
CA ALA A 105 -18.33 13.30 -6.77
C ALA A 105 -17.56 12.37 -5.83
N LEU A 106 -18.28 11.64 -4.97
CA LEU A 106 -17.69 10.65 -4.06
C LEU A 106 -16.99 9.52 -4.83
N ILE A 107 -17.66 8.89 -5.80
CA ILE A 107 -17.09 7.79 -6.59
C ILE A 107 -15.85 8.27 -7.36
N THR A 108 -15.93 9.44 -8.00
CA THR A 108 -14.81 10.03 -8.73
C THR A 108 -13.61 10.27 -7.82
N GLY A 109 -13.84 10.78 -6.61
CA GLY A 109 -12.80 10.98 -5.60
C GLY A 109 -12.15 9.67 -5.15
N GLU A 110 -12.93 8.60 -4.96
CA GLU A 110 -12.39 7.28 -4.59
C GLU A 110 -11.60 6.62 -5.73
N ILE A 111 -12.05 6.76 -6.98
CA ILE A 111 -11.31 6.26 -8.16
C ILE A 111 -9.96 6.99 -8.26
N ARG A 112 -9.93 8.33 -8.18
CA ARG A 112 -8.67 9.11 -8.22
C ARG A 112 -7.65 8.61 -7.20
N LYS A 113 -8.09 8.36 -5.95
CA LYS A 113 -7.24 7.80 -4.88
C LYS A 113 -6.78 6.37 -5.14
N LEU A 114 -7.56 5.57 -5.86
CA LEU A 114 -7.24 4.18 -6.14
C LEU A 114 -6.11 4.07 -7.17
N ILE A 115 -6.25 4.78 -8.30
CA ILE A 115 -5.32 4.70 -9.43
C ILE A 115 -4.23 5.78 -9.41
N SER A 116 -4.22 6.65 -8.39
CA SER A 116 -3.22 7.72 -8.19
C SER A 116 -3.09 8.66 -9.39
N VAL A 117 -4.23 9.09 -9.94
CA VAL A 117 -4.28 10.02 -11.08
C VAL A 117 -4.76 11.40 -10.66
N GLU A 118 -4.31 12.41 -11.38
CA GLU A 118 -4.71 13.79 -11.15
C GLU A 118 -6.17 14.05 -11.52
N GLY A 119 -6.71 13.35 -12.53
CA GLY A 119 -8.09 13.53 -13.01
C GLY A 119 -8.80 12.21 -13.27
N ALA A 120 -10.08 12.14 -12.88
CA ALA A 120 -11.00 11.09 -13.29
C ALA A 120 -12.38 11.74 -13.53
N PHE A 121 -13.13 11.24 -14.50
CA PHE A 121 -14.45 11.76 -14.87
C PHE A 121 -15.41 10.60 -15.10
N ILE A 122 -16.66 10.78 -14.71
CA ILE A 122 -17.77 9.87 -15.02
C ILE A 122 -18.68 10.58 -16.02
N LEU A 123 -18.93 9.93 -17.15
CA LEU A 123 -19.86 10.39 -18.18
C LEU A 123 -21.16 9.60 -18.05
N LEU A 124 -22.29 10.29 -18.05
CA LEU A 124 -23.60 9.65 -18.15
C LEU A 124 -24.14 9.83 -19.56
N ALA A 125 -24.55 8.72 -20.18
CA ALA A 125 -25.14 8.73 -21.51
C ALA A 125 -26.67 8.72 -21.42
N ASP A 126 -27.32 9.63 -22.16
CA ASP A 126 -28.76 9.54 -22.45
C ASP A 126 -28.94 8.87 -23.81
N GLN A 127 -29.33 7.60 -23.79
CA GLN A 127 -29.54 6.80 -24.99
C GLN A 127 -30.69 7.30 -25.88
N LYS A 128 -31.66 8.05 -25.32
CA LYS A 128 -32.78 8.58 -26.13
C LYS A 128 -32.39 9.81 -26.92
N LYS A 129 -31.39 10.56 -26.45
CA LYS A 129 -30.94 11.82 -27.05
C LYS A 129 -29.58 11.73 -27.72
N ASP A 130 -28.89 10.60 -27.62
CA ASP A 130 -27.51 10.40 -28.07
C ASP A 130 -26.56 11.49 -27.52
N GLN A 131 -26.71 11.80 -26.23
CA GLN A 131 -25.98 12.88 -25.55
C GLN A 131 -25.22 12.38 -24.32
N LEU A 132 -24.04 12.96 -24.10
CA LEU A 132 -23.21 12.73 -22.91
C LEU A 132 -23.30 13.91 -21.94
N PHE A 133 -23.51 13.63 -20.67
CA PHE A 133 -23.61 14.62 -19.60
C PHE A 133 -22.40 14.56 -18.67
N PHE A 134 -21.88 15.73 -18.34
CA PHE A 134 -20.88 15.93 -17.29
C PHE A 134 -21.58 16.45 -16.04
N PHE A 135 -21.36 15.78 -14.91
CA PHE A 135 -21.67 16.36 -13.60
C PHE A 135 -20.42 17.00 -13.05
N LYS A 136 -20.39 18.33 -13.03
CA LYS A 136 -19.34 19.07 -12.32
C LYS A 136 -19.58 18.88 -10.83
N ALA A 137 -18.64 18.25 -10.13
CA ALA A 137 -18.65 18.23 -8.68
C ALA A 137 -18.45 19.67 -8.18
N GLY A 138 -19.52 20.32 -7.72
CA GLY A 138 -19.46 21.64 -7.11
C GLY A 138 -20.53 22.62 -7.59
N GLY A 139 -21.63 22.63 -6.83
CA GLY A 139 -22.57 23.73 -6.61
C GLY A 139 -23.12 23.57 -5.22
#